data_AF-A0A4U0Z0I4-F1
#
_entry.id   AF-A0A4U0Z0I4-F1
#
_cell.length_a   1.000
_cell.length_b   1.000
_cell.length_c   1.000
_cell.angle_alpha   90.00
_cell.angle_beta   90.00
_cell.angle_gamma   90.00
#
_symmetry.space_group_name_H-M   'P 1'
#
loop_
_entity.id
_entity.type
_entity.pdbx_description
1 polymer ?
#
loop_
_entity_poly.entity_id
_entity_poly.type
_entity_poly.pdbx_seq_one_letter_code
_entity_poly.pdbx_strand_id
1 'polypeptide(L)'
;MARNIATSLRRRTRPNAMARYDRLPVELRAWLADAALPWSACSALRLWQRALRDTTDITAARQRLQDAEARLLARDAPRIWGPGYPLPTEQRNIPCLSAPSPPPR
;
A
#
# COMPACT_ATOMS: atom_id res chain seq x y z
N MET A 1 22.44 28.00 2.64
CA MET A 1 21.04 27.75 3.08
C MET A 1 20.79 26.26 3.12
N ALA A 2 20.73 25.66 4.32
CA ALA A 2 20.49 24.23 4.50
C ALA A 2 19.06 23.87 4.08
N ARG A 3 18.91 22.80 3.31
CA ARG A 3 17.60 22.33 2.83
C ARG A 3 16.83 21.71 4.00
N ASN A 4 15.56 22.07 4.16
CA ASN A 4 14.64 21.54 5.17
C ASN A 4 14.24 20.08 4.84
N ILE A 5 15.22 19.20 4.72
CA ILE A 5 15.05 17.78 4.47
C ILE A 5 16.14 17.05 5.29
N ALA A 6 15.94 17.01 6.60
CA ALA A 6 16.78 16.24 7.51
C ALA A 6 16.43 14.75 7.37
N THR A 7 16.89 14.13 6.29
CA THR A 7 16.76 12.69 6.08
C THR A 7 18.12 12.08 5.81
N SER A 8 18.43 10.99 6.52
CA SER A 8 19.62 10.15 6.28
C SER A 8 19.46 9.27 5.04
N LEU A 9 18.30 9.31 4.38
CA LEU A 9 18.03 8.52 3.19
C LEU A 9 18.78 9.09 1.99
N ARG A 10 19.62 8.24 1.38
CA ARG A 10 20.37 8.58 0.18
C ARG A 10 19.39 8.88 -0.96
N ARG A 11 19.49 10.07 -1.56
CA ARG A 11 18.71 10.44 -2.74
C ARG A 11 19.01 9.46 -3.87
N ARG A 12 18.03 8.64 -4.24
CA ARG A 12 18.13 7.69 -5.35
C ARG A 12 17.50 8.32 -6.60
N THR A 13 18.32 8.99 -7.42
CA THR A 13 17.88 9.38 -8.76
C THR A 13 17.84 8.13 -9.63
N ARG A 14 16.65 7.74 -10.10
CA ARG A 14 16.50 6.68 -11.10
C ARG A 14 16.35 7.35 -12.47
N PRO A 15 17.33 7.24 -13.38
CA PRO A 15 17.13 7.73 -14.74
C PRO A 15 15.92 7.02 -15.36
N ASN A 16 15.08 7.78 -16.06
CA ASN A 16 13.93 7.29 -16.82
C ASN A 16 12.82 6.62 -15.99
N ALA A 17 12.54 7.12 -14.78
CA ALA A 17 11.45 6.61 -13.94
C ALA A 17 10.09 6.66 -14.66
N MET A 18 9.76 7.79 -15.31
CA MET A 18 8.50 7.95 -16.05
C MET A 18 8.43 6.99 -17.24
N ALA A 19 9.45 6.98 -18.11
CA ALA A 19 9.47 6.09 -19.28
C ALA A 19 9.39 4.59 -18.93
N ARG A 20 9.85 4.18 -17.73
CA ARG A 20 9.67 2.80 -17.24
C ARG A 20 8.24 2.51 -16.82
N TYR A 21 7.58 3.49 -16.20
CA TYR A 21 6.18 3.42 -15.84
C TYR A 21 5.28 3.37 -17.08
N ASP A 22 5.59 4.19 -18.08
CA ASP A 22 4.83 4.27 -19.33
C ASP A 22 4.88 2.97 -20.16
N ARG A 23 5.93 2.15 -19.96
CA ARG A 23 6.08 0.83 -20.61
C ARG A 23 5.39 -0.31 -19.88
N LEU A 24 4.75 -0.06 -18.74
CA LEU A 24 4.07 -1.11 -17.98
C LEU A 24 2.76 -1.53 -18.65
N PRO A 25 2.36 -2.81 -18.51
CA PRO A 25 1.02 -3.26 -18.88
C PRO A 25 -0.07 -2.43 -18.17
N VAL A 26 -1.18 -2.19 -18.86
CA VAL A 26 -2.31 -1.38 -18.32
C VAL A 26 -2.84 -1.94 -16.99
N GLU A 27 -2.97 -3.27 -16.88
CA GLU A 27 -3.43 -3.94 -15.66
C GLU A 27 -2.51 -3.69 -14.47
N LEU A 28 -1.20 -3.80 -14.71
CA LEU A 28 -0.20 -3.54 -13.68
C LEU A 28 -0.18 -2.06 -13.28
N ARG A 29 -0.42 -1.17 -14.24
CA ARG A 29 -0.50 0.27 -14.00
C ARG A 29 -1.74 0.63 -13.18
N ALA A 30 -2.88 0.01 -13.46
CA ALA A 30 -4.10 0.17 -12.68
C ALA A 30 -3.92 -0.30 -11.23
N TRP A 31 -3.26 -1.45 -11.03
CA TRP A 31 -2.92 -1.91 -9.68
C TRP A 31 -1.95 -0.95 -8.96
N LEU A 32 -0.92 -0.45 -9.65
CA LEU A 32 0.02 0.52 -9.05
C LEU A 32 -0.62 1.83 -8.62
N ALA A 33 -1.68 2.26 -9.31
CA ALA A 33 -2.44 3.46 -8.94
C ALA A 33 -3.27 3.28 -7.66
N ASP A 34 -3.65 2.04 -7.34
CA ASP A 34 -4.47 1.66 -6.18
C ASP A 34 -3.63 1.19 -4.98
N ALA A 35 -2.38 0.78 -5.23
CA ALA A 35 -1.47 0.26 -4.21
C ALA A 35 -1.19 1.28 -3.10
N ALA A 36 -1.22 0.81 -1.85
CA ALA A 36 -0.99 1.63 -0.66
C ALA A 36 0.49 1.97 -0.45
N LEU A 37 1.40 1.10 -0.91
CA LEU A 37 2.84 1.31 -0.79
C LEU A 37 3.41 2.05 -2.02
N PRO A 38 4.44 2.90 -1.85
CA PRO A 38 5.13 3.55 -2.96
C PRO A 38 6.08 2.57 -3.66
N TRP A 39 5.52 1.64 -4.43
CA TRP A 39 6.25 0.64 -5.20
C TRP A 39 7.04 1.27 -6.35
N SER A 40 8.24 0.72 -6.64
CA SER A 40 8.95 1.08 -7.87
C SER A 40 8.43 0.28 -9.07
N ALA A 41 8.33 0.91 -10.25
CA ALA A 41 7.90 0.26 -11.49
C ALA A 41 8.64 -1.06 -11.79
N CYS A 42 9.96 -1.09 -11.56
CA CYS A 42 10.78 -2.29 -11.78
C CYS A 42 10.44 -3.44 -10.82
N SER A 43 10.19 -3.15 -9.55
CA SER A 43 9.85 -4.19 -8.56
C SER A 43 8.45 -4.74 -8.82
N ALA A 44 7.50 -3.88 -9.14
CA ALA A 44 6.14 -4.27 -9.50
C ALA A 44 6.14 -5.15 -10.76
N LEU A 45 6.87 -4.74 -11.80
CA LEU A 45 6.99 -5.53 -13.04
C LEU A 45 7.62 -6.91 -12.81
N ARG A 46 8.67 -7.00 -11.98
CA ARG A 46 9.29 -8.29 -11.64
C ARG A 46 8.32 -9.22 -10.91
N LEU A 47 7.52 -8.69 -9.99
CA LEU A 47 6.55 -9.47 -9.24
C LEU A 47 5.38 -9.91 -10.15
N TRP A 48 4.93 -9.02 -11.03
CA TRP A 48 3.92 -9.30 -12.05
C TRP A 48 4.34 -10.41 -13.01
N GLN A 49 5.55 -10.33 -13.57
CA GLN A 49 6.10 -11.36 -14.44
C GLN A 49 6.21 -12.70 -13.73
N ARG A 50 6.62 -12.71 -12.46
CA ARG A 50 6.66 -13.94 -11.66
C ARG A 50 5.25 -14.51 -11.46
N ALA A 51 4.27 -13.67 -11.16
CA ALA A 51 2.89 -14.10 -10.99
C ALA A 51 2.29 -14.66 -12.28
N LEU A 52 2.55 -14.03 -13.42
CA LEU A 52 2.11 -14.51 -14.74
C LEU A 52 2.76 -15.83 -15.17
N ARG A 53 3.97 -16.13 -14.68
CA ARG A 53 4.61 -17.44 -14.92
C ARG A 53 3.93 -18.57 -14.16
N ASP A 54 3.37 -18.27 -13.00
CA ASP A 54 2.72 -19.25 -12.15
C ASP A 54 1.21 -19.37 -12.44
N THR A 55 0.61 -18.32 -13.01
CA THR A 55 -0.81 -18.31 -13.34
C THR A 55 -1.05 -17.53 -14.63
N THR A 56 -1.77 -18.13 -15.58
CA THR A 56 -2.13 -17.48 -16.86
C THR A 56 -3.22 -16.42 -16.68
N ASP A 57 -3.92 -16.42 -15.54
CA ASP A 57 -4.97 -15.46 -15.20
C ASP A 57 -4.42 -14.16 -14.58
N ILE A 58 -4.84 -13.04 -15.15
CA ILE A 58 -4.53 -11.66 -14.75
C ILE A 58 -5.06 -11.38 -13.34
N THR A 59 -6.23 -11.90 -12.98
CA THR A 59 -6.84 -11.67 -11.66
C THR A 59 -6.03 -12.31 -10.55
N ALA A 60 -5.61 -13.56 -10.75
CA ALA A 60 -4.72 -14.27 -9.83
C ALA A 60 -3.34 -13.60 -9.73
N ALA A 61 -2.82 -13.07 -10.84
CA ALA A 61 -1.59 -12.28 -10.82
C ALA A 61 -1.73 -10.99 -10.00
N ARG A 62 -2.90 -10.32 -10.06
CA ARG A 62 -3.21 -9.15 -9.23
C ARG A 62 -3.34 -9.53 -7.75
N GLN A 63 -3.98 -10.65 -7.43
CA GLN A 63 -4.09 -11.13 -6.04
C GLN A 63 -2.69 -11.39 -5.44
N ARG A 64 -1.79 -12.04 -6.18
CA ARG A 64 -0.40 -12.26 -5.77
C ARG A 64 0.34 -10.95 -5.44
N LEU A 65 0.07 -9.88 -6.18
CA LEU A 65 0.62 -8.55 -5.92
C LEU A 65 0.07 -7.95 -4.62
N GLN A 66 -1.24 -8.05 -4.40
CA GLN A 66 -1.90 -7.59 -3.17
C GLN A 66 -1.37 -8.33 -1.94
N ASP A 67 -1.19 -9.66 -2.02
CA ASP A 67 -0.63 -10.45 -0.92
C ASP A 67 0.81 -10.02 -0.60
N ALA A 68 1.59 -9.64 -1.62
CA ALA A 68 2.95 -9.14 -1.42
C ALA A 68 2.98 -7.77 -0.75
N GLU A 69 2.05 -6.88 -1.10
CA GLU A 69 1.85 -5.60 -0.43
C GLU A 69 1.44 -5.80 1.03
N ALA A 70 0.44 -6.66 1.28
CA ALA A 70 -0.01 -6.96 2.64
C ALA A 70 1.13 -7.50 3.52
N ARG A 71 2.00 -8.37 2.98
CA ARG A 71 3.20 -8.86 3.70
C ARG A 71 4.19 -7.75 4.02
N LEU A 72 4.42 -6.82 3.09
CA LEU A 72 5.33 -5.69 3.34
C LEU A 72 4.73 -4.73 4.37
N LEU A 73 3.44 -4.43 4.28
CA LEU A 73 2.73 -3.62 5.25
C LEU A 73 2.79 -4.27 6.64
N ALA A 74 2.53 -5.57 6.76
CA ALA A 74 2.62 -6.29 8.03
C ALA A 74 4.03 -6.26 8.64
N ARG A 75 5.07 -6.28 7.80
CA ARG A 75 6.46 -6.20 8.26
C ARG A 75 6.85 -4.79 8.71
N ASP A 76 6.41 -3.77 7.98
CA ASP A 76 6.81 -2.39 8.24
C ASP A 76 5.91 -1.74 9.30
N ALA A 77 4.68 -2.23 9.45
CA ALA A 77 3.71 -1.80 10.45
C ALA A 77 4.25 -1.70 11.88
N PRO A 78 4.83 -2.75 12.47
CA PRO A 78 5.35 -2.68 13.84
C PRO A 78 6.54 -1.73 13.96
N ARG A 79 7.28 -1.49 12.87
CA ARG A 79 8.42 -0.57 12.84
C ARG A 79 7.96 0.91 12.79
N ILE A 80 6.88 1.20 12.07
CA ILE A 80 6.39 2.57 11.86
C ILE A 80 5.43 2.98 12.99
N TRP A 81 4.50 2.10 13.37
CA TRP A 81 3.42 2.40 14.32
C TRP A 81 3.56 1.70 15.68
N GLY A 82 4.52 0.78 15.83
CA GLY A 82 4.76 0.03 17.07
C GLY A 82 4.12 -1.38 17.09
N PRO A 83 4.58 -2.27 17.98
CA PRO A 83 4.24 -3.70 17.96
C PRO A 83 2.76 -4.03 18.19
N GLY A 84 1.96 -3.09 18.69
CA GLY A 84 0.52 -3.23 18.89
C GLY A 84 -0.34 -2.89 17.66
N TYR A 85 0.28 -2.56 16.52
CA TYR A 85 -0.41 -2.31 15.26
C TYR A 85 -0.44 -3.57 14.36
N PRO A 86 -1.55 -3.86 13.65
CA PRO A 86 -2.81 -3.13 13.65
C PRO A 86 -3.53 -3.29 14.98
N LEU A 87 -4.08 -2.18 15.49
CA LEU A 87 -4.92 -2.23 16.68
C LEU A 87 -6.03 -3.25 16.41
N PRO A 88 -6.33 -4.15 17.37
CA PRO A 88 -7.48 -5.02 17.25
C PRO A 88 -8.66 -4.16 16.83
N THR A 89 -9.39 -4.60 15.81
CA THR A 89 -10.67 -3.97 15.48
C THR A 89 -11.65 -4.38 16.58
N GLU A 90 -11.42 -3.89 17.80
CA GLU A 90 -12.41 -3.88 18.86
C GLU A 90 -13.56 -3.08 18.28
N GLN A 91 -14.57 -3.81 17.89
CA GLN A 91 -15.71 -3.30 17.17
C GLN A 91 -16.33 -2.18 17.99
N ARG A 92 -16.10 -0.94 17.57
CA ARG A 92 -17.11 0.10 17.36
C ARG A 92 -18.36 -0.02 18.24
N ASN A 93 -18.20 -0.14 19.55
CA ASN A 93 -19.24 0.11 20.53
C ASN A 93 -18.83 1.39 21.27
N ILE A 94 -18.70 2.46 20.48
CA ILE A 94 -18.68 3.82 20.99
C ILE A 94 -20.14 4.13 21.35
N PRO A 95 -20.57 4.15 22.63
CA PRO A 95 -21.96 4.45 22.98
C PRO A 95 -22.25 5.96 22.94
N CYS A 96 -21.44 6.76 22.24
CA CYS A 96 -21.49 8.23 22.32
C CYS A 96 -22.57 8.87 21.43
N LEU A 97 -23.39 8.09 20.73
CA LEU A 97 -24.53 8.58 19.93
C LEU A 97 -25.88 8.10 20.49
N SER A 98 -26.00 8.01 21.82
CA SER A 98 -27.34 8.04 22.44
C SER A 98 -27.70 9.50 22.69
N ALA A 99 -28.41 10.10 21.74
CA ALA A 99 -29.07 11.39 21.94
C ALA A 99 -30.01 11.31 23.17
N PRO A 100 -30.08 12.34 24.04
CA PRO A 100 -31.08 12.35 25.10
C PRO A 100 -32.48 12.45 24.48
N SER A 101 -33.36 11.50 24.83
CA SER A 101 -34.77 11.55 24.45
C SER A 101 -35.41 12.83 25.00
N PRO A 102 -36.28 13.52 24.22
CA PRO A 102 -36.99 14.69 24.72
C PRO A 102 -38.02 14.30 25.79
N PRO A 103 -38.28 15.15 26.79
CA PRO A 103 -39.24 14.85 27.84
C PRO A 103 -40.68 14.82 27.28
N PRO A 104 -41.56 13.93 27.80
CA PRO A 104 -42.98 13.97 27.46
C PRO A 104 -43.64 15.22 28.07
N ARG A 105 -44.65 15.75 27.34
CA ARG A 105 -45.43 16.94 27.70
C ARG A 105 -46.31 16.73 28.93
#